data_AF-A0A422Q8A7-F1
#
_entry.id   AF-A0A422Q8A7-F1
#
_cell.length_a   1.000
_cell.length_b   1.000
_cell.length_c   1.000
_cell.angle_alpha   90.00
_cell.angle_beta   90.00
_cell.angle_gamma   90.00
#
_symmetry.space_group_name_H-M   'P 1'
#
loop_
_entity.id
_entity.type
_entity.pdbx_description
1 polymer ?
#
loop_
_entity_poly.entity_id
_entity_poly.type
_entity_poly.pdbx_seq_one_letter_code
_entity_poly.pdbx_strand_id
1 'polypeptide(L)'
;MTDADDKLADYWAWCAQNGVVSKKLLLHRSVQGLMPQFSLCLNEPVRAGAVVATVPYLVTLNAQTIRGDMKPAAVPPVRAMCAFLARRRRMDVVTARALWLACCLACYRRLLLQGHALGNAPLFSRRLMPELPSPFTSAHIQAYPALAAALPEGVNDGAAEESFLSPLRRQVEGQLRATHAALRFYQRRRSPHLSQQLVPSFDELRMAYRTVLHRSLLLPVDCVPSSPGDLADLFSERPDLDLLPTLVPLVDVIRSSAAARGSTEAAGRDACGGRDDGTAANCALHTCTHADFLSSGSRRRVVFETEPLSSRCVVVCATRDLKEGEELLLDYGSA
;
A
#
# COMPACT_ATOMS: atom_id res chain seq x y z
N MET A 1 25.20 7.09 -14.12
CA MET A 1 25.33 5.62 -14.07
C MET A 1 23.95 5.06 -13.80
N THR A 2 23.32 4.48 -14.82
CA THR A 2 21.95 3.97 -14.78
C THR A 2 21.94 2.60 -14.10
N ASP A 3 21.51 2.58 -12.85
CA ASP A 3 21.41 1.41 -11.95
C ASP A 3 20.20 0.54 -12.31
N ALA A 4 19.99 0.29 -13.61
CA ALA A 4 18.72 -0.15 -14.17
C ALA A 4 18.40 -1.64 -13.98
N ASP A 5 19.20 -2.41 -13.25
CA ASP A 5 19.00 -3.86 -13.15
C ASP A 5 19.53 -4.50 -11.85
N ASP A 6 19.36 -3.84 -10.71
CA ASP A 6 19.74 -4.42 -9.40
C ASP A 6 18.60 -5.31 -8.85
N LYS A 7 18.49 -6.46 -9.51
CA LYS A 7 17.37 -7.40 -9.63
C LYS A 7 16.64 -7.68 -8.31
N LEU A 8 15.40 -7.19 -8.21
CA LEU A 8 14.37 -7.70 -7.29
C LEU A 8 13.86 -9.09 -7.74
N ALA A 9 14.77 -9.97 -8.19
CA ALA A 9 14.42 -11.27 -8.76
C ALA A 9 13.62 -12.12 -7.78
N ASP A 10 14.01 -12.13 -6.51
CA ASP A 10 13.31 -12.88 -5.45
C ASP A 10 11.88 -12.37 -5.25
N TYR A 11 11.66 -11.06 -5.40
CA TYR A 11 10.32 -10.47 -5.28
C TYR A 11 9.44 -10.85 -6.47
N TRP A 12 9.97 -10.77 -7.70
CA TRP A 12 9.24 -11.21 -8.89
C TRP A 12 8.96 -12.71 -8.88
N ALA A 13 9.93 -13.52 -8.46
CA ALA A 13 9.78 -14.96 -8.29
C ALA A 13 8.71 -15.28 -7.23
N TRP A 14 8.72 -14.57 -6.11
CA TRP A 14 7.69 -14.70 -5.09
C TRP A 14 6.30 -14.33 -5.63
N CYS A 15 6.19 -13.22 -6.36
CA CYS A 15 4.93 -12.81 -6.98
C CYS A 15 4.39 -13.90 -7.90
N ALA A 16 5.22 -14.42 -8.81
CA ALA A 16 4.84 -15.49 -9.73
C ALA A 16 4.44 -16.78 -9.00
N GLN A 17 5.21 -17.20 -7.99
CA GLN A 17 4.90 -18.38 -7.18
C GLN A 17 3.56 -18.28 -6.44
N ASN A 18 3.15 -17.06 -6.08
CA ASN A 18 1.91 -16.80 -5.37
C ASN A 18 0.76 -16.41 -6.32
N GLY A 19 0.90 -16.60 -7.64
CA GLY A 19 -0.17 -16.39 -8.60
C GLY A 19 -0.43 -14.93 -8.99
N VAL A 20 0.49 -14.01 -8.68
CA VAL A 20 0.47 -12.66 -9.25
C VAL A 20 0.84 -12.74 -10.73
N VAL A 21 -0.04 -12.23 -11.58
CA VAL A 21 0.16 -12.17 -13.03
C VAL A 21 0.24 -10.72 -13.45
N SER A 22 1.22 -10.37 -14.27
CA SER A 22 1.34 -9.02 -14.82
C SER A 22 1.81 -9.05 -16.27
N LYS A 23 1.65 -7.91 -16.96
CA LYS A 23 2.42 -7.57 -18.15
C LYS A 23 3.91 -7.49 -17.84
N LYS A 24 4.73 -7.32 -18.86
CA LYS A 24 6.18 -7.10 -18.64
C LYS A 24 6.37 -5.73 -18.00
N LEU A 25 6.74 -5.73 -16.72
CA LEU A 25 6.93 -4.52 -15.92
C LEU A 25 8.39 -4.41 -15.48
N LEU A 26 8.89 -3.17 -15.45
CA LEU A 26 10.21 -2.81 -14.93
C LEU A 26 10.01 -1.93 -13.71
N LEU A 27 10.78 -2.23 -12.65
CA LEU A 27 10.76 -1.40 -11.46
C LEU A 27 12.00 -0.52 -11.42
N HIS A 28 11.80 0.78 -11.59
CA HIS A 28 12.82 1.78 -11.39
C HIS A 28 12.78 2.30 -9.96
N ARG A 29 13.95 2.52 -9.39
CA ARG A 29 14.12 3.28 -8.16
C ARG A 29 14.77 4.60 -8.47
N SER A 30 14.23 5.65 -7.86
CA SER A 30 14.88 6.95 -7.79
C SER A 30 14.86 7.43 -6.33
N VAL A 31 15.74 8.37 -6.03
CA VAL A 31 15.74 9.07 -4.74
C VAL A 31 15.54 10.53 -5.05
N GLN A 32 14.47 11.12 -4.53
CA GLN A 32 14.21 12.55 -4.62
C GLN A 32 14.34 13.16 -3.22
N GLY A 33 15.45 13.85 -2.96
CA GLY A 33 15.81 14.30 -1.62
C GLY A 33 16.05 13.13 -0.67
N LEU A 34 15.28 13.06 0.43
CA LEU A 34 15.30 11.93 1.37
C LEU A 34 14.18 10.91 1.11
N MET A 35 13.37 11.11 0.06
CA MET A 35 12.26 10.23 -0.28
C MET A 35 12.71 9.20 -1.32
N PRO A 36 12.72 7.89 -0.98
CA PRO A 36 12.84 6.85 -1.99
C PRO A 36 11.53 6.77 -2.79
N GLN A 37 11.65 6.73 -4.11
CA GLN A 37 10.52 6.58 -5.02
C GLN A 37 10.69 5.34 -5.88
N PHE A 38 9.55 4.72 -6.15
CA PHE A 38 9.42 3.61 -7.08
C PHE A 38 8.65 4.08 -8.28
N SER A 39 9.09 3.70 -9.48
CA SER A 39 8.34 3.91 -10.71
C SER A 39 8.21 2.56 -11.38
N LEU A 40 6.97 2.13 -11.64
CA LEU A 40 6.67 0.86 -12.26
C LEU A 40 6.33 1.13 -13.73
N CYS A 41 7.24 0.80 -14.63
CA CYS A 41 7.12 1.09 -16.06
C CYS A 41 6.76 -0.14 -16.87
N LEU A 42 6.08 0.06 -17.99
CA LEU A 42 5.85 -0.97 -18.99
C LEU A 42 7.11 -1.28 -19.79
N ASN A 43 7.32 -2.55 -20.10
CA ASN A 43 8.34 -3.02 -21.04
C ASN A 43 7.72 -3.53 -22.35
N GLU A 44 6.46 -3.19 -22.58
CA GLU A 44 5.70 -3.51 -23.79
C GLU A 44 4.50 -2.56 -23.90
N PRO A 45 4.02 -2.25 -25.12
CA PRO A 45 2.82 -1.44 -25.29
C PRO A 45 1.57 -2.19 -24.81
N VAL A 46 0.65 -1.46 -24.18
CA VAL A 46 -0.60 -1.98 -23.63
C VAL A 46 -1.78 -1.19 -24.18
N ARG A 47 -2.85 -1.87 -24.58
CA ARG A 47 -4.07 -1.22 -25.09
C ARG A 47 -4.99 -0.80 -23.95
N ALA A 48 -5.81 0.22 -24.18
CA ALA A 48 -6.88 0.64 -23.30
C ALA A 48 -7.79 -0.56 -22.93
N GLY A 49 -8.18 -0.62 -21.65
CA GLY A 49 -9.00 -1.69 -21.07
C GLY A 49 -8.25 -3.00 -20.80
N ALA A 50 -6.99 -3.14 -21.23
CA ALA A 50 -6.23 -4.36 -20.99
C ALA A 50 -5.82 -4.50 -19.52
N VAL A 51 -5.80 -5.74 -19.03
CA VAL A 51 -5.27 -6.07 -17.71
C VAL A 51 -3.76 -5.91 -17.70
N VAL A 52 -3.28 -5.06 -16.80
CA VAL A 52 -1.86 -4.81 -16.53
C VAL A 52 -1.34 -5.74 -15.44
N ALA A 53 -2.12 -5.92 -14.37
CA ALA A 53 -1.78 -6.80 -13.25
C ALA A 53 -3.02 -7.45 -12.65
N THR A 54 -2.85 -8.66 -12.11
CA THR A 54 -3.85 -9.42 -11.36
C THR A 54 -3.17 -10.02 -10.14
N VAL A 55 -3.72 -9.73 -8.97
CA VAL A 55 -3.19 -10.14 -7.68
C VAL A 55 -4.26 -10.91 -6.93
N PRO A 56 -4.06 -12.20 -6.62
CA PRO A 56 -5.00 -12.96 -5.81
C PRO A 56 -5.18 -12.31 -4.44
N TYR A 57 -6.41 -12.18 -3.95
CA TYR A 57 -6.67 -11.45 -2.71
C TYR A 57 -5.95 -12.07 -1.51
N LEU A 58 -5.81 -13.41 -1.50
CA LEU A 58 -5.13 -14.15 -0.43
C LEU A 58 -3.64 -13.79 -0.27
N VAL A 59 -2.99 -13.21 -1.28
CA VAL A 59 -1.57 -12.82 -1.20
C VAL A 59 -1.37 -11.42 -0.65
N THR A 60 -2.46 -10.65 -0.52
CA THR A 60 -2.43 -9.32 0.07
C THR A 60 -2.15 -9.38 1.57
N LEU A 61 -1.70 -8.30 2.18
CA LEU A 61 -1.43 -8.21 3.62
C LEU A 61 -2.44 -7.26 4.27
N ASN A 62 -3.42 -7.82 4.97
CA ASN A 62 -4.40 -7.08 5.76
C ASN A 62 -4.96 -7.92 6.93
N ALA A 63 -6.00 -7.40 7.59
CA ALA A 63 -6.65 -8.02 8.74
C ALA A 63 -7.33 -9.38 8.46
N GLN A 64 -7.66 -9.69 7.19
CA GLN A 64 -8.34 -10.92 6.78
C GLN A 64 -7.37 -11.98 6.29
N THR A 65 -6.27 -11.57 5.64
CA THR A 65 -5.29 -12.47 5.04
C THR A 65 -4.14 -12.84 5.97
N ILE A 66 -3.75 -11.94 6.90
CA ILE A 66 -2.77 -12.25 7.93
C ILE A 66 -3.45 -13.04 9.06
N ARG A 67 -3.48 -14.37 8.90
CA ARG A 67 -4.10 -15.32 9.84
C ARG A 67 -3.22 -16.55 10.06
N GLY A 68 -3.53 -17.33 11.10
CA GLY A 68 -2.78 -18.54 11.44
C GLY A 68 -1.28 -18.25 11.61
N ASP A 69 -0.45 -19.07 10.96
CA ASP A 69 1.01 -19.02 11.05
C ASP A 69 1.61 -17.76 10.42
N MET A 70 0.88 -17.08 9.55
CA MET A 70 1.32 -15.79 9.00
C MET A 70 1.32 -14.72 10.08
N LYS A 71 0.42 -14.76 11.07
CA LYS A 71 0.33 -13.69 12.07
C LYS A 71 1.47 -13.79 13.08
N PRO A 72 2.34 -12.76 13.23
CA PRO A 72 3.43 -12.81 14.20
C PRO A 72 2.91 -13.06 15.63
N ALA A 73 3.57 -13.96 16.36
CA ALA A 73 3.15 -14.37 17.69
C ALA A 73 3.13 -13.20 18.70
N ALA A 74 4.05 -12.25 18.53
CA ALA A 74 4.18 -11.04 19.36
C ALA A 74 3.04 -10.02 19.14
N VAL A 75 2.26 -10.16 18.06
CA VAL A 75 1.17 -9.24 17.73
C VAL A 75 -0.17 -9.79 18.26
N PRO A 76 -0.95 -8.99 19.00
CA PRO A 76 -2.30 -9.35 19.40
C PRO A 76 -3.19 -9.72 18.20
N PRO A 77 -4.22 -10.56 18.38
CA PRO A 77 -5.25 -10.73 17.36
C PRO A 77 -5.86 -9.38 16.97
N VAL A 78 -6.19 -9.20 15.69
CA VAL A 78 -6.70 -7.91 15.17
C VAL A 78 -7.90 -7.39 15.96
N ARG A 79 -8.86 -8.26 16.31
CA ARG A 79 -10.03 -7.89 17.13
C ARG A 79 -9.63 -7.32 18.49
N ALA A 80 -8.65 -7.93 19.15
CA ALA A 80 -8.17 -7.48 20.46
C ALA A 80 -7.42 -6.14 20.36
N MET A 81 -6.59 -5.97 19.32
CA MET A 81 -5.89 -4.71 19.07
C MET A 81 -6.88 -3.58 18.77
N CYS A 82 -7.79 -3.79 17.82
CA CYS A 82 -8.80 -2.80 17.46
C CYS A 82 -9.70 -2.43 18.65
N ALA A 83 -10.15 -3.42 19.44
CA ALA A 83 -10.96 -3.14 20.64
C ALA A 83 -10.19 -2.32 21.69
N PHE A 84 -8.88 -2.56 21.85
CA PHE A 84 -8.04 -1.79 22.77
C PHE A 84 -7.85 -0.35 22.27
N LEU A 85 -7.54 -0.19 20.98
CA LEU A 85 -7.20 1.08 20.36
C LEU A 85 -8.44 1.97 20.13
N ALA A 86 -9.55 1.42 19.68
CA ALA A 86 -10.81 2.13 19.47
C ALA A 86 -11.62 2.34 20.77
N ARG A 87 -11.14 1.82 21.91
CA ARG A 87 -11.81 1.99 23.21
C ARG A 87 -12.05 3.47 23.49
N ARG A 88 -13.29 3.81 23.88
CA ARG A 88 -13.75 5.19 24.11
C ARG A 88 -13.59 6.11 22.89
N ARG A 89 -13.72 5.55 21.68
CA ARG A 89 -13.66 6.29 20.40
C ARG A 89 -12.36 7.09 20.21
N ARG A 90 -11.23 6.58 20.71
CA ARG A 90 -9.91 7.23 20.59
C ARG A 90 -9.37 7.24 19.15
N MET A 91 -9.82 6.32 18.32
CA MET A 91 -9.53 6.27 16.89
C MET A 91 -10.61 5.46 16.16
N ASP A 92 -10.73 5.72 14.87
CA ASP A 92 -11.57 4.94 13.97
C ASP A 92 -10.98 3.54 13.72
N VAL A 93 -11.82 2.65 13.19
CA VAL A 93 -11.45 1.24 12.99
C VAL A 93 -10.42 1.06 11.88
N VAL A 94 -10.42 1.92 10.86
CA VAL A 94 -9.49 1.86 9.72
C VAL A 94 -8.08 2.19 10.21
N THR A 95 -7.92 3.28 10.96
CA THR A 95 -6.65 3.64 11.62
C THR A 95 -6.18 2.55 12.58
N ALA A 96 -7.09 1.97 13.39
CA ALA A 96 -6.72 0.87 14.28
C ALA A 96 -6.22 -0.37 13.51
N ARG A 97 -6.82 -0.69 12.36
CA ARG A 97 -6.39 -1.77 11.46
C ARG A 97 -5.06 -1.45 10.79
N ALA A 98 -4.84 -0.20 10.37
CA ALA A 98 -3.56 0.27 9.81
C ALA A 98 -2.41 0.13 10.83
N LEU A 99 -2.64 0.52 12.08
CA LEU A 99 -1.67 0.37 13.17
C LEU A 99 -1.41 -1.10 13.50
N TRP A 100 -2.43 -1.95 13.45
CA TRP A 100 -2.27 -3.40 13.61
C TRP A 100 -1.43 -4.01 12.47
N LEU A 101 -1.69 -3.60 11.22
CA LEU A 101 -0.89 -4.02 10.07
C LEU A 101 0.58 -3.56 10.22
N ALA A 102 0.80 -2.33 10.66
CA ALA A 102 2.14 -1.81 10.97
C ALA A 102 2.85 -2.63 12.05
N CYS A 103 2.14 -3.12 13.07
CA CYS A 103 2.71 -4.04 14.06
C CYS A 103 3.18 -5.34 13.41
N CYS A 104 2.39 -5.91 12.49
CA CYS A 104 2.76 -7.13 11.77
C CYS A 104 4.03 -6.90 10.94
N LEU A 105 4.08 -5.81 10.16
CA LEU A 105 5.25 -5.44 9.36
C LEU A 105 6.51 -5.23 10.20
N ALA A 106 6.40 -4.51 11.32
CA ALA A 106 7.52 -4.30 12.22
C ALA A 106 8.05 -5.64 12.78
N CYS A 107 7.14 -6.57 13.13
CA CYS A 107 7.52 -7.90 13.59
C CYS A 107 8.17 -8.74 12.48
N TYR A 108 7.64 -8.74 11.25
CA TYR A 108 8.26 -9.48 10.14
C TYR A 108 9.68 -8.99 9.86
N ARG A 109 9.87 -7.67 9.75
CA ARG A 109 11.20 -7.09 9.57
C ARG A 109 12.16 -7.51 10.68
N ARG A 110 11.69 -7.49 11.92
CA ARG A 110 12.47 -7.91 13.08
C ARG A 110 12.84 -9.39 13.08
N LEU A 111 11.90 -10.25 12.71
CA LEU A 111 12.14 -11.69 12.54
C LEU A 111 13.19 -11.95 11.46
N LEU A 112 13.12 -11.24 10.33
CA LEU A 112 14.13 -11.34 9.27
C LEU A 112 15.51 -10.85 9.73
N LEU A 113 15.58 -9.77 10.51
CA LEU A 113 16.84 -9.28 11.09
C LEU A 113 17.46 -10.28 12.08
N GLN A 114 16.65 -11.16 12.65
CA GLN A 114 17.09 -12.24 13.54
C GLN A 114 17.40 -13.54 12.78
N GLY A 115 17.31 -13.54 11.46
CA GLY A 115 17.61 -14.70 10.63
C GLY A 115 16.49 -15.74 10.53
N HIS A 116 15.26 -15.41 10.95
CA HIS A 116 14.12 -16.31 10.75
C HIS A 116 13.74 -16.38 9.27
N ALA A 117 13.53 -17.59 8.77
CA ALA A 117 13.00 -17.81 7.42
C ALA A 117 11.49 -17.51 7.39
N LEU A 118 11.08 -16.60 6.52
CA LEU A 118 9.67 -16.28 6.26
C LEU A 118 9.38 -16.48 4.77
N GLY A 119 8.31 -17.20 4.44
CA GLY A 119 7.94 -17.43 3.04
C GLY A 119 7.63 -16.14 2.28
N ASN A 120 7.22 -15.08 2.97
CA ASN A 120 6.95 -13.74 2.43
C ASN A 120 8.11 -12.75 2.63
N ALA A 121 9.31 -13.21 2.97
CA ALA A 121 10.49 -12.37 3.15
C ALA A 121 10.76 -11.40 1.97
N PRO A 122 10.58 -11.79 0.68
CA PRO A 122 10.84 -10.89 -0.44
C PRO A 122 10.02 -9.60 -0.43
N LEU A 123 8.80 -9.63 0.14
CA LEU A 123 7.93 -8.45 0.29
C LEU A 123 8.53 -7.41 1.23
N PHE A 124 9.35 -7.82 2.20
CA PHE A 124 9.90 -6.96 3.24
C PHE A 124 11.37 -6.62 3.03
N SER A 125 11.92 -6.91 1.85
CA SER A 125 13.30 -6.55 1.53
C SER A 125 13.49 -5.03 1.71
N ARG A 126 14.62 -4.63 2.31
CA ARG A 126 14.96 -3.20 2.47
C ARG A 126 15.02 -2.45 1.13
N ARG A 127 15.32 -3.21 0.07
CA ARG A 127 15.19 -2.76 -1.31
C ARG A 127 13.75 -2.34 -1.57
N LEU A 128 12.77 -3.24 -1.50
CA LEU A 128 11.37 -2.94 -1.84
C LEU A 128 10.68 -2.01 -0.82
N MET A 129 11.07 -2.08 0.45
CA MET A 129 10.52 -1.27 1.53
C MET A 129 11.65 -0.51 2.25
N PRO A 130 12.20 0.54 1.63
CA PRO A 130 13.23 1.37 2.24
C PRO A 130 12.70 2.13 3.45
N GLU A 131 13.60 2.71 4.22
CA GLU A 131 13.22 3.63 5.28
C GLU A 131 12.62 4.89 4.69
N LEU A 132 11.49 5.33 5.27
CA LEU A 132 10.73 6.48 4.79
C LEU A 132 10.88 7.65 5.76
N PRO A 133 11.08 8.89 5.26
CA PRO A 133 11.16 10.07 6.10
C PRO A 133 9.81 10.40 6.73
N SER A 134 9.76 11.35 7.67
CA SER A 134 8.48 11.72 8.30
C SER A 134 7.50 12.32 7.27
N PRO A 135 6.23 11.89 7.23
CA PRO A 135 5.22 12.49 6.35
C PRO A 135 4.81 13.90 6.80
N PHE A 136 5.01 14.25 8.06
CA PHE A 136 4.55 15.51 8.67
C PHE A 136 5.48 16.69 8.40
N THR A 137 5.93 16.81 7.14
CA THR A 137 6.75 17.90 6.63
C THR A 137 6.32 18.18 5.19
N SER A 138 6.24 19.44 4.78
CA SER A 138 5.85 19.83 3.41
C SER A 138 6.68 19.14 2.32
N ALA A 139 7.96 18.90 2.57
CA ALA A 139 8.85 18.21 1.63
C ALA A 139 8.45 16.76 1.29
N HIS A 140 7.65 16.10 2.14
CA HIS A 140 7.40 14.66 2.03
C HIS A 140 5.92 14.30 1.94
N ILE A 141 5.00 15.16 2.40
CA ILE A 141 3.58 14.81 2.53
C ILE A 141 2.96 14.35 1.21
N GLN A 142 3.35 14.96 0.09
CA GLN A 142 2.84 14.62 -1.24
C GLN A 142 3.16 13.17 -1.67
N ALA A 143 4.17 12.55 -1.07
CA ALA A 143 4.48 11.15 -1.31
C ALA A 143 3.61 10.18 -0.49
N TYR A 144 2.74 10.67 0.40
CA TYR A 144 1.86 9.86 1.23
C TYR A 144 0.40 10.09 0.79
N PRO A 145 -0.15 9.25 -0.11
CA PRO A 145 -1.40 9.55 -0.80
C PRO A 145 -2.57 9.89 0.14
N ALA A 146 -2.77 9.09 1.19
CA ALA A 146 -3.85 9.32 2.15
C ALA A 146 -3.71 10.62 2.95
N LEU A 147 -2.48 11.09 3.19
CA LEU A 147 -2.23 12.36 3.89
C LEU A 147 -2.29 13.55 2.93
N ALA A 148 -1.79 13.37 1.71
CA ALA A 148 -1.87 14.38 0.66
C ALA A 148 -3.33 14.69 0.29
N ALA A 149 -4.18 13.66 0.16
CA ALA A 149 -5.61 13.83 -0.12
C ALA A 149 -6.38 14.54 1.00
N ALA A 150 -5.88 14.49 2.24
CA ALA A 150 -6.49 15.17 3.38
C ALA A 150 -6.05 16.64 3.54
N LEU A 151 -5.12 17.12 2.70
CA LEU A 151 -4.70 18.52 2.72
C LEU A 151 -5.83 19.42 2.20
N PRO A 152 -6.08 20.58 2.84
CA PRO A 152 -7.08 21.52 2.34
C PRO A 152 -6.67 22.06 0.97
N GLU A 153 -7.59 22.08 0.02
CA GLU A 153 -7.36 22.63 -1.32
C GLU A 153 -6.96 24.12 -1.24
N GLY A 154 -5.94 24.52 -2.00
CA GLY A 154 -5.51 25.92 -2.11
C GLY A 154 -4.49 26.39 -1.05
N VAL A 155 -4.02 25.51 -0.16
CA VAL A 155 -2.95 25.84 0.79
C VAL A 155 -1.58 25.69 0.12
N ASN A 156 -1.18 26.70 -0.67
CA ASN A 156 0.17 26.79 -1.25
C ASN A 156 1.17 27.51 -0.33
N ASP A 157 0.76 27.86 0.91
CA ASP A 157 1.62 28.48 1.91
C ASP A 157 2.17 27.41 2.85
N GLY A 158 3.50 27.23 2.82
CA GLY A 158 4.21 26.26 3.68
C GLY A 158 3.94 26.46 5.17
N ALA A 159 3.65 27.69 5.62
CA ALA A 159 3.31 27.96 7.02
C ALA A 159 1.93 27.39 7.41
N ALA A 160 0.97 27.43 6.50
CA ALA A 160 -0.37 26.90 6.72
C ALA A 160 -0.38 25.36 6.64
N GLU A 161 0.42 24.76 5.75
CA GLU A 161 0.65 23.31 5.73
C GLU A 161 1.28 22.82 7.04
N GLU A 162 2.34 23.47 7.53
CA GLU A 162 2.99 23.09 8.79
C GLU A 162 2.04 23.20 10.00
N SER A 163 1.18 24.22 10.01
CA SER A 163 0.15 24.41 11.03
C SER A 163 -0.85 23.25 11.04
N PHE A 164 -1.27 22.76 9.86
CA PHE A 164 -2.13 21.57 9.72
C PHE A 164 -1.42 20.27 10.12
N LEU A 165 -0.14 20.14 9.75
CA LEU A 165 0.64 18.92 10.00
C LEU A 165 1.01 18.71 11.48
N SER A 166 1.20 19.79 12.23
CA SER A 166 1.56 19.75 13.66
C SER A 166 0.57 19.00 14.57
N PRO A 167 -0.75 19.30 14.58
CA PRO A 167 -1.72 18.55 15.36
C PRO A 167 -1.82 17.09 14.90
N LEU A 168 -1.79 16.84 13.59
CA LEU A 168 -1.84 15.50 13.03
C LEU A 168 -0.64 14.64 13.46
N ARG A 169 0.57 15.22 13.44
CA ARG A 169 1.78 14.59 13.96
C ARG A 169 1.63 14.18 15.41
N ARG A 170 1.12 15.08 16.27
CA ARG A 170 0.90 14.82 17.70
C ARG A 170 -0.12 13.70 17.93
N GLN A 171 -1.20 13.70 17.15
CA GLN A 171 -2.21 12.66 17.19
C GLN A 171 -1.63 11.29 16.82
N VAL A 172 -0.95 11.20 15.68
CA VAL A 172 -0.34 9.95 15.20
C VAL A 172 0.72 9.42 16.17
N GLU A 173 1.56 10.30 16.71
CA GLU A 173 2.54 9.93 17.74
C GLU A 173 1.86 9.35 19.00
N GLY A 174 0.75 9.95 19.44
CA GLY A 174 -0.07 9.42 20.54
C GLY A 174 -0.66 8.04 20.25
N GLN A 175 -1.17 7.84 19.03
CA GLN A 175 -1.71 6.56 18.56
C GLN A 175 -0.63 5.47 18.48
N LEU A 176 0.57 5.81 17.98
CA LEU A 176 1.72 4.91 17.95
C LEU A 176 2.17 4.51 19.35
N ARG A 177 2.20 5.45 20.30
CA ARG A 177 2.55 5.15 21.71
C ARG A 177 1.53 4.22 22.36
N ALA A 178 0.24 4.46 22.14
CA ALA A 178 -0.82 3.58 22.61
C ALA A 178 -0.70 2.17 22.00
N THR A 179 -0.37 2.08 20.71
CA THR A 179 -0.17 0.82 19.99
C THR A 179 1.04 0.05 20.52
N HIS A 180 2.19 0.71 20.69
CA HIS A 180 3.38 0.09 21.27
C HIS A 180 3.13 -0.37 22.72
N ALA A 181 2.39 0.41 23.52
CA ALA A 181 1.97 -0.01 24.86
C ALA A 181 1.07 -1.26 24.82
N ALA A 182 0.16 -1.36 23.85
CA ALA A 182 -0.69 -2.52 23.65
C ALA A 182 0.13 -3.79 23.32
N LEU A 183 1.14 -3.68 22.45
CA LEU A 183 2.07 -4.78 22.14
C LEU A 183 2.80 -5.27 23.38
N ARG A 184 3.37 -4.34 24.16
CA ARG A 184 4.09 -4.67 25.40
C ARG A 184 3.17 -5.28 26.45
N PHE A 185 1.95 -4.77 26.59
CA PHE A 185 0.96 -5.32 27.50
C PHE A 185 0.57 -6.75 27.11
N TYR A 186 0.31 -6.98 25.82
CA TYR A 186 -0.03 -8.30 25.30
C TYR A 186 1.08 -9.31 25.52
N GLN A 187 2.33 -8.96 25.18
CA GLN A 187 3.47 -9.84 25.43
C GLN A 187 3.60 -10.19 26.92
N ARG A 188 3.51 -9.21 27.82
CA ARG A 188 3.65 -9.45 29.27
C ARG A 188 2.51 -10.30 29.85
N ARG A 189 1.28 -10.15 29.36
CA ARG A 189 0.08 -10.75 29.98
C ARG A 189 -0.43 -12.00 29.30
N ARG A 190 -0.29 -12.09 27.97
CA ARG A 190 -0.92 -13.15 27.15
C ARG A 190 0.10 -14.05 26.48
N SER A 191 1.34 -13.60 26.31
CA SER A 191 2.41 -14.40 25.72
C SER A 191 3.74 -14.24 26.47
N PRO A 192 3.79 -14.51 27.79
CA PRO A 192 4.98 -14.28 28.60
C PRO A 192 6.18 -15.12 28.16
N HIS A 193 5.95 -16.26 27.50
CA HIS A 193 6.99 -17.13 26.96
C HIS A 193 7.67 -16.57 25.70
N LEU A 194 7.09 -15.56 25.03
CA LEU A 194 7.73 -14.93 23.89
C LEU A 194 8.86 -14.02 24.38
N SER A 195 10.04 -14.22 23.80
CA SER A 195 11.19 -13.34 24.02
C SER A 195 10.80 -11.89 23.74
N GLN A 196 11.20 -10.97 24.63
CA GLN A 196 11.01 -9.54 24.42
C GLN A 196 11.73 -9.04 23.16
N GLN A 197 12.75 -9.77 22.71
CA GLN A 197 13.45 -9.49 21.47
C GLN A 197 12.57 -9.71 20.24
N LEU A 198 11.40 -10.35 20.33
CA LEU A 198 10.46 -10.50 19.21
C LEU A 198 9.45 -9.35 19.12
N VAL A 199 9.36 -8.51 20.16
CA VAL A 199 8.49 -7.34 20.17
C VAL A 199 9.24 -6.17 19.51
N PRO A 200 8.64 -5.50 18.50
CA PRO A 200 9.31 -4.42 17.82
C PRO A 200 9.55 -3.21 18.74
N SER A 201 10.61 -2.47 18.44
CA SER A 201 10.88 -1.19 19.07
C SER A 201 9.85 -0.15 18.64
N PHE A 202 9.79 0.97 19.36
CA PHE A 202 8.93 2.09 18.98
C PHE A 202 9.31 2.65 17.60
N ASP A 203 10.62 2.74 17.30
CA ASP A 203 11.12 3.23 16.01
C ASP A 203 10.79 2.28 14.85
N GLU A 204 10.90 0.97 15.07
CA GLU A 204 10.50 -0.03 14.08
C GLU A 204 9.00 0.06 13.77
N LEU A 205 8.16 0.23 14.81
CA LEU A 205 6.72 0.42 14.64
C LEU A 205 6.42 1.71 13.87
N ARG A 206 7.10 2.81 14.22
CA ARG A 206 6.96 4.11 13.54
C ARG A 206 7.33 3.99 12.06
N MET A 207 8.44 3.30 11.75
CA MET A 207 8.88 3.09 10.37
C MET A 207 7.90 2.20 9.58
N ALA A 208 7.41 1.13 10.20
CA ALA A 208 6.40 0.27 9.59
C ALA A 208 5.08 1.02 9.33
N TYR A 209 4.66 1.91 10.23
CA TYR A 209 3.46 2.72 10.04
C TYR A 209 3.61 3.71 8.88
N ARG A 210 4.80 4.30 8.69
CA ARG A 210 5.08 5.11 7.49
C ARG A 210 4.94 4.28 6.23
N THR A 211 5.41 3.04 6.20
CA THR A 211 5.19 2.14 5.05
C THR A 211 3.71 1.91 4.78
N VAL A 212 2.89 1.68 5.83
CA VAL A 212 1.43 1.54 5.66
C VAL A 212 0.82 2.82 5.09
N LEU A 213 1.13 3.99 5.65
CA LEU A 213 0.62 5.27 5.14
C LEU A 213 1.04 5.56 3.69
N HIS A 214 2.23 5.12 3.29
CA HIS A 214 2.78 5.37 1.96
C HIS A 214 2.20 4.42 0.90
N ARG A 215 1.95 3.15 1.25
CA ARG A 215 1.69 2.08 0.28
C ARG A 215 0.36 1.36 0.42
N SER A 216 -0.30 1.44 1.57
CA SER A 216 -1.53 0.69 1.76
C SER A 216 -2.69 1.31 0.98
N LEU A 217 -3.49 0.43 0.39
CA LEU A 217 -4.71 0.74 -0.33
C LEU A 217 -5.90 0.44 0.58
N LEU A 218 -6.95 1.23 0.49
CA LEU A 218 -8.23 0.88 1.10
C LEU A 218 -8.95 -0.08 0.17
N LEU A 219 -9.18 -1.31 0.64
CA LEU A 219 -10.01 -2.29 -0.05
C LEU A 219 -11.27 -2.58 0.78
N PRO A 220 -12.41 -2.90 0.14
CA PRO A 220 -13.58 -3.36 0.85
C PRO A 220 -13.27 -4.67 1.58
N VAL A 221 -13.84 -4.85 2.77
CA VAL A 221 -13.87 -6.14 3.48
C VAL A 221 -14.36 -7.23 2.52
N ASP A 222 -13.73 -8.41 2.59
CA ASP A 222 -14.00 -9.57 1.71
C ASP A 222 -13.70 -9.34 0.22
N CYS A 223 -13.04 -8.23 -0.12
CA CYS A 223 -12.73 -7.87 -1.50
C CYS A 223 -14.00 -7.89 -2.38
N VAL A 224 -15.08 -7.26 -1.88
CA VAL A 224 -16.34 -7.13 -2.62
C VAL A 224 -16.05 -6.63 -4.04
N PRO A 225 -16.58 -7.27 -5.10
CA PRO A 225 -16.32 -6.87 -6.47
C PRO A 225 -16.80 -5.46 -6.76
N SER A 226 -15.97 -4.68 -7.44
CA SER A 226 -16.32 -3.39 -8.04
C SER A 226 -16.75 -3.54 -9.51
N SER A 227 -16.31 -4.60 -10.18
CA SER A 227 -16.60 -4.84 -11.60
C SER A 227 -18.13 -4.88 -11.88
N PRO A 228 -18.61 -4.26 -12.97
CA PRO A 228 -17.86 -3.72 -14.12
C PRO A 228 -17.20 -2.34 -13.90
N GLY A 229 -17.56 -1.63 -12.83
CA GLY A 229 -16.95 -0.34 -12.46
C GLY A 229 -15.54 -0.48 -11.87
N ASP A 230 -14.85 0.65 -11.73
CA ASP A 230 -13.63 0.70 -10.95
C ASP A 230 -13.93 0.76 -9.44
N LEU A 231 -12.89 0.68 -8.62
CA LEU A 231 -13.03 0.67 -7.18
C LEU A 231 -13.56 2.02 -6.64
N ALA A 232 -13.27 3.13 -7.33
CA ALA A 232 -13.75 4.46 -6.95
C ALA A 232 -15.26 4.58 -7.21
N ASP A 233 -15.77 3.99 -8.29
CA ASP A 233 -17.20 3.87 -8.57
C ASP A 233 -17.91 3.14 -7.42
N LEU A 234 -17.36 2.00 -6.98
CA LEU A 234 -17.92 1.22 -5.87
C LEU A 234 -17.98 2.02 -4.56
N PHE A 235 -16.96 2.81 -4.25
CA PHE A 235 -16.95 3.65 -3.05
C PHE A 235 -17.97 4.79 -3.13
N SER A 236 -18.17 5.34 -4.34
CA SER A 236 -19.18 6.37 -4.59
C SER A 236 -20.60 5.82 -4.45
N GLU A 237 -20.84 4.61 -4.96
CA GLU A 237 -22.15 3.94 -4.88
C GLU A 237 -22.46 3.41 -3.46
N ARG A 238 -21.42 3.00 -2.72
CA ARG A 238 -21.55 2.38 -1.39
C ARG A 238 -20.59 3.00 -0.37
N PRO A 239 -20.89 4.21 0.11
CA PRO A 239 -20.06 4.90 1.11
C PRO A 239 -20.09 4.22 2.50
N ASP A 240 -21.03 3.30 2.72
CA ASP A 240 -21.17 2.53 3.96
C ASP A 240 -20.28 1.28 4.01
N LEU A 241 -19.46 1.04 2.98
CA LEU A 241 -18.58 -0.12 2.94
C LEU A 241 -17.53 -0.07 4.06
N ASP A 242 -17.38 -1.20 4.75
CA ASP A 242 -16.26 -1.38 5.66
C ASP A 242 -14.96 -1.51 4.84
N LEU A 243 -14.00 -0.63 5.13
CA LEU A 243 -12.70 -0.59 4.44
C LEU A 243 -11.57 -1.18 5.30
N LEU A 244 -10.57 -1.72 4.62
CA LEU A 244 -9.37 -2.33 5.18
C LEU A 244 -8.11 -1.75 4.53
N PRO A 245 -7.19 -1.18 5.32
CA PRO A 245 -5.84 -0.90 4.86
C PRO A 245 -5.16 -2.21 4.45
N THR A 246 -4.72 -2.28 3.20
CA THR A 246 -4.20 -3.49 2.59
C THR A 246 -2.93 -3.18 1.79
N LEU A 247 -1.86 -3.93 2.02
CA LEU A 247 -0.73 -3.94 1.09
C LEU A 247 -1.01 -5.00 0.03
N VAL A 248 -1.10 -4.57 -1.22
CA VAL A 248 -1.35 -5.42 -2.38
C VAL A 248 -0.02 -5.55 -3.12
N PRO A 249 0.70 -6.68 -3.04
CA PRO A 249 1.96 -6.85 -3.76
C PRO A 249 1.81 -6.43 -5.22
N LEU A 250 2.85 -5.80 -5.78
CA LEU A 250 2.92 -5.19 -7.10
C LEU A 250 2.13 -3.89 -7.24
N VAL A 251 0.87 -3.87 -6.82
CA VAL A 251 -0.02 -2.71 -6.95
C VAL A 251 0.39 -1.61 -5.98
N ASP A 252 0.79 -1.97 -4.76
CA ASP A 252 1.23 -1.05 -3.70
C ASP A 252 2.57 -0.36 -3.97
N VAL A 253 3.20 -0.64 -5.12
CA VAL A 253 4.41 0.05 -5.63
C VAL A 253 4.05 1.10 -6.69
N ILE A 254 2.86 1.02 -7.28
CA ILE A 254 2.40 1.97 -8.29
C ILE A 254 2.24 3.35 -7.61
N ARG A 255 2.73 4.41 -8.25
CA ARG A 255 2.60 5.75 -7.67
C ARG A 255 1.23 6.33 -7.95
N SER A 256 0.78 7.19 -7.05
CA SER A 256 -0.36 8.06 -7.33
C SER A 256 0.02 9.12 -8.35
N SER A 257 -0.93 9.52 -9.21
CA SER A 257 -0.78 10.69 -10.09
C SER A 257 -0.33 11.96 -9.34
N ALA A 258 -0.90 12.22 -8.15
CA ALA A 258 -0.54 13.35 -7.29
C ALA A 258 0.95 13.35 -6.88
N ALA A 259 1.45 12.21 -6.38
CA ALA A 259 2.86 12.05 -6.04
C ALA A 259 3.79 12.21 -7.26
N ALA A 260 3.36 11.78 -8.45
CA ALA A 260 4.13 11.97 -9.69
C ALA A 260 4.24 13.46 -10.06
N ARG A 261 3.16 14.25 -9.91
CA ARG A 261 3.16 15.71 -10.16
C ARG A 261 4.10 16.45 -9.23
N GLY A 262 4.04 16.18 -7.93
CA GLY A 262 4.93 16.82 -6.95
C GLY A 262 6.41 16.52 -7.21
N SER A 263 6.70 15.34 -7.77
CA SER A 263 8.06 14.96 -8.17
C SER A 263 8.57 15.77 -9.37
N THR A 264 7.74 15.96 -10.40
CA THR A 264 8.09 16.77 -11.58
C THR A 264 8.28 18.24 -11.25
N GLU A 265 7.44 18.82 -10.38
CA GLU A 265 7.55 20.24 -9.98
C GLU A 265 8.83 20.51 -9.19
N ALA A 266 9.25 19.58 -8.33
CA ALA A 266 10.50 19.68 -7.59
C ALA A 266 11.75 19.42 -8.46
N ALA A 267 11.61 18.80 -9.63
CA ALA A 267 12.71 18.50 -10.55
C ALA A 267 12.92 19.59 -11.63
N GLY A 268 11.98 20.52 -11.85
CA GLY A 268 12.09 21.51 -12.92
C GLY A 268 11.27 22.79 -12.70
N ARG A 269 11.94 23.85 -12.21
CA ARG A 269 11.57 25.25 -12.46
C ARG A 269 12.11 25.78 -13.81
N ASP A 270 12.78 24.94 -14.61
CA ASP A 270 13.55 25.36 -15.79
C ASP A 270 13.22 24.61 -17.10
N ALA A 271 11.98 24.17 -17.32
CA ALA A 271 11.57 23.62 -18.62
C ALA A 271 10.32 24.31 -19.17
N CYS A 272 10.54 25.35 -19.98
CA CYS A 272 9.54 25.87 -20.90
C CYS A 272 9.21 24.80 -21.97
N GLY A 273 7.93 24.45 -22.08
CA GLY A 273 7.34 23.89 -23.31
C GLY A 273 6.74 22.49 -23.17
N GLY A 274 5.45 22.36 -23.51
CA GLY A 274 4.76 21.09 -23.72
C GLY A 274 3.96 20.61 -22.50
N ARG A 275 2.67 20.92 -22.48
CA ARG A 275 1.69 20.44 -21.49
C ARG A 275 1.31 18.99 -21.81
N ASP A 276 2.27 18.07 -21.72
CA ASP A 276 1.98 16.63 -21.81
C ASP A 276 1.47 16.16 -20.45
N ASP A 277 0.26 15.58 -20.43
CA ASP A 277 -0.41 14.92 -19.29
C ASP A 277 0.30 13.62 -18.87
N GLY A 278 1.64 13.62 -18.81
CA GLY A 278 2.46 12.46 -18.42
C GLY A 278 2.33 12.07 -16.95
N THR A 279 1.60 12.86 -16.15
CA THR A 279 1.36 12.64 -14.71
C THR A 279 -0.10 12.36 -14.39
N ALA A 280 -0.97 12.23 -15.40
CA ALA A 280 -2.35 11.81 -15.20
C ALA A 280 -2.42 10.32 -14.83
N ALA A 281 -3.42 9.94 -14.03
CA ALA A 281 -3.68 8.53 -13.76
C ALA A 281 -4.03 7.82 -15.08
N ASN A 282 -3.34 6.71 -15.34
CA ASN A 282 -3.45 5.97 -16.59
C ASN A 282 -3.84 4.49 -16.37
N CYS A 283 -4.08 4.14 -15.10
CA CYS A 283 -4.57 2.87 -14.65
C CYS A 283 -5.78 3.06 -13.71
N ALA A 284 -6.67 2.07 -13.70
CA ALA A 284 -7.77 1.94 -12.77
C ALA A 284 -7.64 0.65 -11.95
N LEU A 285 -8.10 0.70 -10.71
CA LEU A 285 -8.09 -0.43 -9.78
C LEU A 285 -9.48 -1.06 -9.73
N HIS A 286 -9.54 -2.38 -9.79
CA HIS A 286 -10.77 -3.14 -9.70
C HIS A 286 -10.63 -4.25 -8.66
N THR A 287 -11.72 -4.57 -7.97
CA THR A 287 -11.86 -5.81 -7.20
C THR A 287 -12.85 -6.73 -7.93
N CYS A 288 -12.56 -8.02 -8.00
CA CYS A 288 -13.40 -8.96 -8.73
C CYS A 288 -13.21 -10.41 -8.25
N THR A 289 -14.02 -11.30 -8.80
CA THR A 289 -13.80 -12.75 -8.75
C THR A 289 -13.05 -13.18 -10.02
N HIS A 290 -12.18 -14.18 -9.89
CA HIS A 290 -11.46 -14.82 -10.99
C HIS A 290 -12.40 -15.30 -12.11
N ALA A 291 -13.65 -15.63 -11.76
CA ALA A 291 -14.66 -16.14 -12.68
C ALA A 291 -15.42 -15.04 -13.45
N ASP A 292 -15.61 -13.85 -12.87
CA ASP A 292 -16.52 -12.84 -13.41
C ASP A 292 -15.80 -11.63 -14.03
N PHE A 293 -14.46 -11.55 -13.92
CA PHE A 293 -13.73 -10.43 -14.49
C PHE A 293 -13.71 -10.49 -16.03
N LEU A 294 -14.49 -9.60 -16.64
CA LEU A 294 -14.46 -9.32 -18.07
C LEU A 294 -13.78 -7.97 -18.29
N SER A 295 -12.49 -7.99 -18.66
CA SER A 295 -11.84 -6.79 -19.19
C SER A 295 -12.58 -6.35 -20.45
N SER A 296 -12.81 -5.04 -20.60
CA SER A 296 -13.43 -4.43 -21.78
C SER A 296 -12.72 -4.77 -23.10
N GLY A 297 -11.46 -5.24 -23.05
CA GLY A 297 -10.67 -5.66 -24.21
C GLY A 297 -10.47 -7.17 -24.39
N SER A 298 -10.90 -8.04 -23.46
CA SER A 298 -10.55 -9.47 -23.46
C SER A 298 -11.75 -10.38 -23.15
N ARG A 299 -12.33 -11.00 -24.20
CA ARG A 299 -13.45 -11.96 -24.12
C ARG A 299 -13.04 -13.38 -23.71
N ARG A 300 -12.40 -13.61 -22.55
CA ARG A 300 -12.18 -14.97 -22.03
C ARG A 300 -12.64 -15.11 -20.58
N ARG A 301 -13.60 -16.02 -20.36
CA ARG A 301 -14.08 -16.50 -19.05
C ARG A 301 -13.25 -17.71 -18.61
N VAL A 302 -12.88 -17.78 -17.34
CA VAL A 302 -12.32 -18.98 -16.70
C VAL A 302 -13.03 -19.19 -15.37
N VAL A 303 -13.82 -20.25 -15.25
CA VAL A 303 -14.63 -20.56 -14.06
C VAL A 303 -13.86 -21.48 -13.12
N PHE A 304 -13.75 -21.10 -11.84
CA PHE A 304 -13.42 -22.02 -10.74
C PHE A 304 -14.20 -21.61 -9.49
N GLU A 305 -14.98 -22.54 -8.93
CA GLU A 305 -15.57 -22.42 -7.58
C GLU A 305 -14.54 -22.89 -6.54
N THR A 306 -14.09 -21.99 -5.69
CA THR A 306 -13.45 -22.30 -4.40
C THR A 306 -13.81 -21.18 -3.40
N GLU A 307 -13.60 -21.44 -2.10
CA GLU A 307 -13.85 -20.59 -0.90
C GLU A 307 -14.06 -19.07 -1.15
N PRO A 308 -14.90 -18.37 -0.35
CA PRO A 308 -15.38 -17.02 -0.67
C PRO A 308 -14.30 -15.94 -0.92
N LEU A 309 -13.06 -16.17 -0.47
CA LEU A 309 -11.89 -15.30 -0.69
C LEU A 309 -10.88 -15.84 -1.73
N SER A 310 -10.84 -17.15 -2.01
CA SER A 310 -9.82 -17.73 -2.90
C SER A 310 -10.06 -17.39 -4.36
N SER A 311 -11.31 -17.11 -4.72
CA SER A 311 -11.67 -16.61 -6.04
C SER A 311 -11.50 -15.10 -6.17
N ARG A 312 -11.25 -14.34 -5.09
CA ARG A 312 -11.16 -12.87 -5.15
C ARG A 312 -9.79 -12.42 -5.65
N CYS A 313 -9.76 -11.36 -6.45
CA CYS A 313 -8.53 -10.75 -6.90
C CYS A 313 -8.67 -9.23 -7.05
N VAL A 314 -7.51 -8.58 -6.99
CA VAL A 314 -7.32 -7.16 -7.28
C VAL A 314 -6.71 -7.06 -8.67
N VAL A 315 -7.31 -6.26 -9.53
CA VAL A 315 -6.93 -6.13 -10.94
C VAL A 315 -6.62 -4.67 -11.25
N VAL A 316 -5.53 -4.45 -11.98
CA VAL A 316 -5.17 -3.14 -12.52
C VAL A 316 -5.37 -3.17 -14.02
N CYS A 317 -6.16 -2.23 -14.54
CA CYS A 317 -6.43 -2.09 -15.97
C CYS A 317 -5.91 -0.74 -16.49
N ALA A 318 -5.39 -0.74 -17.72
CA ALA A 318 -5.02 0.49 -18.40
C ALA A 318 -6.29 1.27 -18.81
N THR A 319 -6.37 2.55 -18.49
CA THR A 319 -7.52 3.41 -18.87
C THR A 319 -7.38 3.99 -20.27
N ARG A 320 -6.16 3.97 -20.82
CA ARG A 320 -5.80 4.43 -22.17
C ARG A 320 -4.75 3.51 -22.79
N ASP A 321 -4.44 3.72 -24.06
CA ASP A 321 -3.28 3.07 -24.69
C ASP A 321 -1.99 3.59 -24.05
N LEU A 322 -1.11 2.68 -23.66
CA LEU A 322 0.17 2.94 -23.00
C LEU A 322 1.34 2.47 -23.86
N LYS A 323 2.38 3.27 -23.92
CA LYS A 323 3.60 2.97 -24.68
C LYS A 323 4.59 2.16 -23.82
N GLU A 324 5.51 1.48 -24.49
CA GLU A 324 6.68 0.92 -23.82
C GLU A 324 7.49 2.04 -23.14
N GLY A 325 7.98 1.77 -21.93
CA GLY A 325 8.67 2.72 -21.07
C GLY A 325 7.75 3.63 -20.25
N GLU A 326 6.45 3.66 -20.53
CA GLU A 326 5.51 4.51 -19.80
C GLU A 326 5.29 4.00 -18.37
N GLU A 327 5.27 4.92 -17.41
CA GLU A 327 5.01 4.61 -16.01
C GLU A 327 3.53 4.36 -15.76
N LEU A 328 3.22 3.36 -14.92
CA LEU A 328 1.89 3.13 -14.40
C LEU A 328 1.60 4.10 -13.26
N LEU A 329 0.47 4.81 -13.37
CA LEU A 329 -0.01 5.75 -12.37
C LEU A 329 -1.46 5.42 -12.02
N LEU A 330 -1.75 5.28 -10.73
CA LEU A 330 -3.10 5.08 -10.21
C LEU A 330 -3.66 6.39 -9.66
N ASP A 331 -4.99 6.52 -9.73
CA ASP A 331 -5.71 7.37 -8.79
C ASP A 331 -6.22 6.48 -7.67
N TYR A 332 -5.84 6.78 -6.44
CA TYR A 332 -6.24 5.98 -5.30
C TYR A 332 -7.62 6.34 -4.75
N GLY A 333 -8.25 7.38 -5.32
CA GLY A 333 -9.55 7.88 -4.89
C GLY A 333 -9.47 8.49 -3.48
N SER A 334 -10.13 9.63 -3.28
CA SER A 334 -10.45 10.09 -1.93
C SER A 334 -11.59 9.22 -1.38
N ALA A 335 -11.31 8.41 -0.36
CA ALA A 335 -12.36 7.80 0.47
C ALA A 335 -12.95 8.84 1.44
#